data_AF-A0A257NI45-F1
#
_entry.id   AF-A0A257NI45-F1
#
_cell.length_a   1.000
_cell.length_b   1.000
_cell.length_c   1.000
_cell.angle_alpha   90.00
_cell.angle_beta   90.00
_cell.angle_gamma   90.00
#
_symmetry.space_group_name_H-M   'P 1'
#
loop_
_entity.id
_entity.type
_entity.pdbx_description
1 polymer ?
#
loop_
_entity_poly.entity_id
_entity_poly.type
_entity_poly.pdbx_seq_one_letter_code
_entity_poly.pdbx_strand_id
1 'polypeptide(L)'
;MFILHSSNKTENLVAHLTAVIENAPLASPFEKEIFLIQSQGMERWLSQQLASHFKVWGNYQFLFPDKFFSSLAQKIDSSLNDATFDRNLMLWRIETLLRRLDSNDFLPLKQYLSGENSSLKRYQLARQLAQIFDQYQIMRPDMLTAWQKGDMLYHTATETWQKALWLQITAQTGNKHRGSLWLDVIAKFNTAKEGTFSQYLPERISVFGINTMPPLFLSYLEG
;
A
#
# COMPACT_ATOMS: atom_id res chain seq x y z
N MET A 1 15.78 -1.23 14.48
CA MET A 1 16.72 -0.19 14.01
C MET A 1 16.59 -0.06 12.50
N PHE A 2 16.32 1.14 12.00
CA PHE A 2 16.22 1.43 10.56
C PHE A 2 17.57 1.94 10.03
N ILE A 3 18.13 1.29 9.01
CA ILE A 3 19.45 1.64 8.43
C ILE A 3 19.27 1.96 6.95
N LEU A 4 19.72 3.14 6.55
CA LEU A 4 19.68 3.58 5.15
C LEU A 4 21.09 3.47 4.52
N HIS A 5 21.20 2.62 3.50
CA HIS A 5 22.38 2.56 2.64
C HIS A 5 22.11 3.30 1.34
N SER A 6 22.95 4.28 1.00
CA SER A 6 22.84 5.05 -0.24
C SER A 6 24.06 4.82 -1.13
N SER A 7 23.83 4.77 -2.45
CA SER A 7 24.90 4.69 -3.44
C SER A 7 24.40 5.15 -4.80
N ASN A 8 25.33 5.55 -5.67
CA ASN A 8 25.07 5.88 -7.07
C ASN A 8 25.16 4.65 -7.99
N LYS A 9 25.58 3.49 -7.46
CA LYS A 9 25.67 2.21 -8.19
C LYS A 9 25.01 1.11 -7.38
N THR A 10 24.17 0.32 -8.04
CA THR A 10 23.42 -0.75 -7.37
C THR A 10 24.35 -1.87 -6.89
N GLU A 11 25.46 -2.10 -7.60
CA GLU A 11 26.50 -3.09 -7.26
C GLU A 11 27.14 -2.79 -5.90
N ASN A 12 27.33 -1.51 -5.56
CA ASN A 12 27.84 -1.12 -4.24
C ASN A 12 26.82 -1.42 -3.14
N LEU A 13 25.53 -1.23 -3.41
CA LEU A 13 24.46 -1.60 -2.47
C LEU A 13 24.41 -3.12 -2.26
N VAL A 14 24.67 -3.91 -3.30
CA VAL A 14 24.82 -5.37 -3.16
C VAL A 14 26.02 -5.68 -2.26
N ALA A 15 27.16 -5.04 -2.46
CA ALA A 15 28.33 -5.27 -1.60
C ALA A 15 28.06 -4.91 -0.12
N HIS A 16 27.30 -3.85 0.13
CA HIS A 16 26.86 -3.52 1.49
C HIS A 16 25.91 -4.57 2.05
N LEU A 17 24.93 -5.02 1.25
CA LEU A 17 23.99 -6.06 1.64
C LEU A 17 24.69 -7.39 1.96
N THR A 18 25.65 -7.83 1.14
CA THR A 18 26.41 -9.06 1.39
C THR A 18 27.20 -8.95 2.69
N ALA A 19 27.83 -7.80 2.94
CA ALA A 19 28.53 -7.56 4.20
C ALA A 19 27.60 -7.59 5.42
N VAL A 20 26.38 -7.06 5.30
CA VAL A 20 25.37 -7.16 6.38
C VAL A 20 24.98 -8.62 6.64
N ILE A 21 24.75 -9.40 5.58
CA ILE A 21 24.38 -10.81 5.69
C ILE A 21 25.50 -11.63 6.33
N GLU A 22 26.75 -11.39 5.96
CA GLU A 22 27.94 -12.10 6.48
C GLU A 22 28.24 -11.77 7.94
N ASN A 23 28.17 -10.48 8.32
CA ASN A 23 28.54 -10.04 9.66
C ASN A 23 27.45 -10.29 10.71
N ALA A 24 26.20 -10.42 10.28
CA ALA A 24 25.06 -10.71 11.14
C ALA A 24 24.17 -11.77 10.47
N PRO A 25 24.56 -13.05 10.48
CA PRO A 25 23.69 -14.11 9.98
C PRO A 25 22.42 -14.20 10.82
N LEU A 26 21.32 -14.66 10.21
CA LEU A 26 20.07 -14.93 10.92
C LEU A 26 20.29 -15.95 12.05
N ALA A 27 19.46 -15.90 13.09
CA ALA A 27 19.57 -16.78 14.25
C ALA A 27 19.42 -18.28 13.91
N SER A 28 18.72 -18.61 12.82
CA SER A 28 18.52 -19.99 12.36
C SER A 28 18.70 -20.12 10.85
N PRO A 29 19.34 -21.20 10.36
CA PRO A 29 19.52 -21.45 8.93
C PRO A 29 18.20 -21.75 8.18
N PHE A 30 17.12 -22.03 8.92
CA PHE A 30 15.79 -22.25 8.35
C PHE A 30 14.95 -20.97 8.23
N GLU A 31 15.41 -19.88 8.83
CA GLU A 31 14.77 -18.58 8.66
C GLU A 31 15.05 -18.02 7.27
N LYS A 32 14.05 -17.35 6.71
CA LYS A 32 14.15 -16.79 5.36
C LYS A 32 14.69 -15.39 5.38
N GLU A 33 15.58 -15.10 4.43
CA GLU A 33 15.94 -13.72 4.11
C GLU A 33 14.77 -13.02 3.41
N ILE A 34 14.22 -11.98 4.03
CA ILE A 34 13.08 -11.25 3.49
C ILE A 34 13.55 -9.99 2.77
N PHE A 35 13.12 -9.83 1.52
CA PHE A 35 13.43 -8.67 0.71
C PHE A 35 12.15 -7.97 0.23
N LEU A 36 12.14 -6.64 0.32
CA LEU A 36 11.14 -5.82 -0.34
C LEU A 36 11.71 -5.23 -1.64
N ILE A 37 11.03 -5.49 -2.75
CA ILE A 37 11.45 -5.10 -4.10
C ILE A 37 10.30 -4.49 -4.91
N GLN A 38 10.62 -3.78 -5.99
CA GLN A 38 9.62 -3.13 -6.85
C GLN A 38 9.37 -3.86 -8.19
N SER A 39 10.21 -4.83 -8.57
CA SER A 39 10.02 -5.57 -9.82
C SER A 39 10.61 -6.98 -9.80
N GLN A 40 10.04 -7.89 -10.58
CA GLN A 40 10.60 -9.23 -10.80
C GLN A 40 11.98 -9.19 -11.48
N GLY A 41 12.29 -8.13 -12.23
CA GLY A 41 13.63 -7.93 -12.78
C GLY A 41 14.67 -7.76 -11.67
N MET A 42 14.33 -6.97 -10.65
CA MET A 42 15.18 -6.77 -9.47
C MET A 42 15.37 -8.07 -8.68
N GLU A 43 14.30 -8.86 -8.49
CA GLU A 43 14.37 -10.19 -7.88
C GLU A 43 15.43 -11.08 -8.54
N ARG A 44 15.32 -11.23 -9.86
CA ARG A 44 16.22 -12.09 -10.64
C ARG A 44 17.66 -11.59 -10.59
N TRP A 45 17.84 -10.29 -10.79
CA TRP A 45 19.15 -9.67 -10.78
C TRP A 45 19.82 -9.83 -9.41
N LEU A 46 19.13 -9.48 -8.33
CA LEU A 46 19.67 -9.56 -6.98
C LEU A 46 19.96 -11.02 -6.58
N SER A 47 19.07 -11.96 -6.93
CA SER A 47 19.31 -13.39 -6.69
C SER A 47 20.57 -13.90 -7.39
N GLN A 48 20.83 -13.45 -8.62
CA GLN A 48 22.05 -13.81 -9.36
C GLN A 48 23.30 -13.19 -8.74
N GLN A 49 23.23 -11.92 -8.32
CA GLN A 49 24.36 -11.26 -7.65
C GLN A 49 24.71 -11.95 -6.34
N LEU A 50 23.70 -12.25 -5.52
CA LEU A 50 23.89 -12.95 -4.24
C LEU A 50 24.39 -14.38 -4.45
N ALA A 51 23.89 -15.11 -5.44
CA ALA A 51 24.41 -16.44 -5.79
C ALA A 51 25.85 -16.39 -6.29
N SER A 52 26.25 -15.37 -7.04
CA SER A 52 27.64 -15.20 -7.50
C SER A 52 28.61 -14.98 -6.33
N HIS A 53 28.19 -14.17 -5.35
CA HIS A 53 28.95 -13.87 -4.13
C HIS A 53 29.00 -15.09 -3.19
N PHE A 54 27.84 -15.58 -2.76
CA PHE A 54 27.70 -16.67 -1.77
C PHE A 54 27.85 -18.08 -2.34
N LYS A 55 28.02 -18.22 -3.66
CA LYS A 55 28.04 -19.49 -4.44
C LYS A 55 26.71 -20.22 -4.51
N VAL A 56 25.93 -20.18 -3.43
CA VAL A 56 24.56 -20.68 -3.36
C VAL A 56 23.71 -19.60 -2.72
N TRP A 57 22.58 -19.31 -3.33
CA TRP A 57 21.58 -18.40 -2.77
C TRP A 57 20.23 -19.12 -2.70
N GLY A 58 19.74 -19.33 -1.48
CA GLY A 58 18.54 -20.12 -1.20
C GLY A 58 17.87 -19.68 0.09
N ASN A 59 16.68 -20.23 0.36
CA ASN A 59 15.86 -19.89 1.52
C ASN A 59 15.63 -18.37 1.72
N TYR A 60 15.16 -17.69 0.67
CA TYR A 60 14.80 -16.28 0.69
C TYR A 60 13.34 -16.09 0.28
N GLN A 61 12.81 -14.89 0.49
CA GLN A 61 11.51 -14.49 0.00
C GLN A 61 11.52 -13.03 -0.45
N PHE A 62 11.22 -12.83 -1.74
CA PHE A 62 11.02 -11.51 -2.31
C PHE A 62 9.53 -11.14 -2.27
N LEU A 63 9.23 -9.94 -1.79
CA LEU A 63 7.88 -9.43 -1.62
C LEU A 63 7.77 -8.01 -2.18
N PHE A 64 6.59 -7.67 -2.68
CA PHE A 64 6.24 -6.28 -2.96
C PHE A 64 5.82 -5.60 -1.65
N PRO A 65 6.21 -4.33 -1.41
CA PRO A 65 5.88 -3.60 -0.18
C PRO A 65 4.40 -3.64 0.18
N ASP A 66 3.50 -3.37 -0.77
CA ASP A 66 2.05 -3.37 -0.53
C ASP A 66 1.57 -4.71 0.04
N LYS A 67 1.98 -5.82 -0.56
CA LYS A 67 1.60 -7.17 -0.10
C LYS A 67 2.19 -7.49 1.27
N PHE A 68 3.43 -7.10 1.52
CA PHE A 68 4.10 -7.34 2.79
C PHE A 68 3.39 -6.61 3.93
N PHE A 69 3.18 -5.30 3.79
CA PHE A 69 2.53 -4.49 4.83
C PHE A 69 1.05 -4.87 5.00
N SER A 70 0.33 -5.19 3.92
CA SER A 70 -1.02 -5.79 4.00
C SER A 70 -1.02 -7.05 4.86
N SER A 71 -0.13 -8.00 4.58
CA SER A 71 -0.08 -9.26 5.32
C SER A 71 0.31 -9.04 6.77
N LEU A 72 1.21 -8.10 7.04
CA LEU A 72 1.63 -7.77 8.40
C LEU A 72 0.48 -7.14 9.19
N ALA A 73 -0.23 -6.19 8.58
CA ALA A 73 -1.39 -5.56 9.17
C ALA A 73 -2.46 -6.59 9.55
N GLN A 74 -2.79 -7.52 8.65
CA GLN A 74 -3.78 -8.59 8.91
C GLN A 74 -3.38 -9.54 10.05
N LYS A 75 -2.07 -9.82 10.22
CA LYS A 75 -1.58 -10.66 11.33
C LYS A 75 -1.74 -9.97 12.68
N ILE A 76 -1.59 -8.65 12.72
CA ILE A 76 -1.65 -7.85 13.93
C ILE A 76 -3.10 -7.50 14.29
N ASP A 77 -3.92 -7.28 13.28
CA ASP A 77 -5.34 -6.99 13.42
C ASP A 77 -6.13 -7.85 12.42
N SER A 78 -6.66 -8.96 12.91
CA SER A 78 -7.42 -9.92 12.11
C SER A 78 -8.77 -9.40 11.64
N SER A 79 -9.22 -8.25 12.15
CA SER A 79 -10.41 -7.57 11.65
C SER A 79 -10.19 -6.91 10.28
N LEU A 80 -8.93 -6.80 9.84
CA LEU A 80 -8.57 -6.23 8.55
C LEU A 80 -8.89 -7.22 7.42
N ASN A 81 -9.95 -6.91 6.68
CA ASN A 81 -10.27 -7.61 5.44
C ASN A 81 -9.94 -6.72 4.23
N ASP A 82 -8.81 -7.01 3.58
CA ASP A 82 -8.40 -6.31 2.36
C ASP A 82 -9.41 -6.44 1.21
N ALA A 83 -10.24 -7.49 1.21
CA ALA A 83 -11.22 -7.69 0.16
C ALA A 83 -12.20 -6.51 0.07
N THR A 84 -12.49 -5.82 1.17
CA THR A 84 -13.45 -4.71 1.19
C THR A 84 -13.05 -3.57 0.26
N PHE A 85 -11.75 -3.33 0.05
CA PHE A 85 -11.26 -2.26 -0.82
C PHE A 85 -10.57 -2.79 -2.07
N ASP A 86 -10.82 -4.06 -2.43
CA ASP A 86 -10.34 -4.62 -3.69
C ASP A 86 -10.78 -3.75 -4.87
N ARG A 87 -9.85 -3.51 -5.80
CA ARG A 87 -10.05 -2.61 -6.93
C ARG A 87 -11.23 -3.03 -7.82
N ASN A 88 -11.46 -4.33 -8.00
CA ASN A 88 -12.57 -4.81 -8.82
C ASN A 88 -13.91 -4.62 -8.10
N LEU A 89 -13.96 -4.86 -6.78
CA LEU A 89 -15.16 -4.58 -6.01
C LEU A 89 -15.48 -3.08 -5.97
N MET A 90 -14.45 -2.23 -5.79
CA MET A 90 -14.58 -0.77 -5.83
C MET A 90 -15.11 -0.29 -7.19
N LEU A 91 -14.62 -0.84 -8.30
CA LEU A 91 -15.13 -0.56 -9.63
C LEU A 91 -16.65 -0.79 -9.70
N TRP A 92 -17.14 -1.96 -9.31
CA TRP A 92 -18.57 -2.27 -9.41
C TRP A 92 -19.44 -1.46 -8.44
N ARG A 93 -18.92 -1.13 -7.25
CA ARG A 93 -19.60 -0.22 -6.32
C ARG A 93 -19.72 1.18 -6.90
N ILE A 94 -18.63 1.73 -7.42
CA ILE A 94 -18.63 3.05 -8.06
C ILE A 94 -19.55 3.04 -9.29
N GLU A 95 -19.49 2.00 -10.13
CA GLU A 95 -20.38 1.89 -11.29
C GLU A 95 -21.86 1.94 -10.88
N THR A 96 -22.21 1.24 -9.80
CA THR A 96 -23.57 1.24 -9.23
C THR A 96 -23.96 2.62 -8.70
N LEU A 97 -23.07 3.30 -7.98
CA LEU A 97 -23.30 4.67 -7.48
C LEU A 97 -23.45 5.68 -8.62
N LEU A 98 -22.66 5.56 -9.68
CA LEU A 98 -22.75 6.44 -10.85
C LEU A 98 -24.06 6.27 -11.64
N ARG A 99 -24.86 5.23 -11.39
CA ARG A 99 -26.22 5.10 -11.93
C ARG A 99 -27.24 5.99 -11.22
N ARG A 100 -26.93 6.42 -9.98
CA ARG A 100 -27.81 7.20 -9.11
C ARG A 100 -27.06 8.40 -8.55
N LEU A 101 -27.01 9.46 -9.33
CA LEU A 101 -26.39 10.72 -8.94
C LEU A 101 -27.48 11.66 -8.44
N ASP A 102 -27.84 11.59 -7.16
CA ASP A 102 -29.00 12.35 -6.65
C ASP A 102 -28.62 13.78 -6.22
N SER A 103 -27.40 14.00 -5.72
CA SER A 103 -26.92 15.32 -5.27
C SER A 103 -26.55 16.27 -6.42
N ASN A 104 -26.61 17.58 -6.14
CA ASN A 104 -26.05 18.64 -7.00
C ASN A 104 -24.52 18.64 -7.04
N ASP A 105 -23.86 18.05 -6.04
CA ASP A 105 -22.40 17.90 -6.01
C ASP A 105 -21.89 17.14 -7.23
N PHE A 106 -22.71 16.23 -7.78
CA PHE A 106 -22.36 15.39 -8.92
C PHE A 106 -22.64 16.02 -10.29
N LEU A 107 -22.95 17.33 -10.36
CA LEU A 107 -23.28 18.00 -11.62
C LEU A 107 -22.23 17.76 -12.73
N PRO A 108 -20.91 17.83 -12.49
CA PRO A 108 -19.91 17.53 -13.52
C PRO A 108 -20.00 16.08 -14.04
N LEU A 109 -20.28 15.12 -13.14
CA LEU A 109 -20.43 13.72 -13.50
C LEU A 109 -21.72 13.48 -14.30
N LYS A 110 -22.83 14.12 -13.90
CA LYS A 110 -24.11 14.05 -14.64
C LYS A 110 -23.94 14.52 -16.08
N GLN A 111 -23.25 15.65 -16.26
CA GLN A 111 -22.97 16.21 -17.59
C GLN A 111 -22.11 15.25 -18.42
N TYR A 112 -21.03 14.71 -17.85
CA TYR A 112 -20.14 13.78 -18.54
C TYR A 112 -20.85 12.48 -18.98
N LEU A 113 -21.70 11.93 -18.12
CA LEU A 113 -22.43 10.67 -18.35
C LEU A 113 -23.65 10.83 -19.26
N SER A 114 -24.00 12.05 -19.66
CA SER A 114 -25.08 12.31 -20.60
C SER A 114 -24.73 11.94 -22.05
N GLY A 115 -25.77 11.79 -22.88
CA GLY A 115 -25.65 11.48 -24.30
C GLY A 115 -25.40 9.99 -24.60
N GLU A 116 -24.89 9.73 -25.79
CA GLU A 116 -24.63 8.38 -26.27
C GLU A 116 -23.51 7.68 -25.49
N ASN A 117 -23.53 6.34 -25.51
CA ASN A 117 -22.53 5.49 -24.86
C ASN A 117 -22.39 5.70 -23.34
N SER A 118 -23.45 6.20 -22.67
CA SER A 118 -23.46 6.48 -21.23
C SER A 118 -23.00 5.29 -20.38
N SER A 119 -23.39 4.06 -20.73
CA SER A 119 -22.95 2.85 -20.04
C SER A 119 -21.45 2.57 -20.18
N LEU A 120 -20.86 2.80 -21.36
CA LEU A 120 -19.42 2.63 -21.57
C LEU A 120 -18.63 3.71 -20.82
N LYS A 121 -19.05 4.97 -20.92
CA LYS A 121 -18.46 6.11 -20.18
C LYS A 121 -18.49 5.83 -18.67
N ARG A 122 -19.62 5.34 -18.16
CA ARG A 122 -19.79 5.03 -16.74
C ARG A 122 -18.84 3.94 -16.26
N TYR A 123 -18.71 2.85 -17.01
CA TYR A 123 -17.76 1.78 -16.70
C TYR A 123 -16.30 2.27 -16.71
N GLN A 124 -15.91 3.03 -17.73
CA GLN A 124 -14.55 3.58 -17.84
C GLN A 124 -14.23 4.56 -16.70
N LEU A 125 -15.18 5.43 -16.37
CA LEU A 125 -15.05 6.36 -15.25
C LEU A 125 -14.95 5.60 -13.93
N ALA A 126 -15.81 4.62 -13.68
CA ALA A 126 -15.75 3.79 -12.48
C ALA A 126 -14.39 3.10 -12.32
N ARG A 127 -13.80 2.64 -13.43
CA ARG A 127 -12.47 2.01 -13.45
C ARG A 127 -11.37 2.99 -13.05
N GLN A 128 -11.40 4.20 -13.61
CA GLN A 128 -10.42 5.24 -13.27
C GLN A 128 -10.58 5.68 -11.81
N LEU A 129 -11.81 5.88 -11.33
CA LEU A 129 -12.07 6.26 -9.95
C LEU A 129 -11.66 5.17 -8.95
N ALA A 130 -11.89 3.89 -9.27
CA ALA A 130 -11.42 2.79 -8.44
C ALA A 130 -9.88 2.80 -8.31
N GLN A 131 -9.16 3.10 -9.39
CA GLN A 131 -7.69 3.25 -9.35
C GLN A 131 -7.25 4.46 -8.53
N ILE A 132 -7.94 5.60 -8.66
CA ILE A 132 -7.60 6.82 -7.92
C ILE A 132 -7.87 6.65 -6.41
N PHE A 133 -9.01 6.08 -6.02
CA PHE A 133 -9.30 5.85 -4.61
C PHE A 133 -8.39 4.80 -3.97
N ASP A 134 -7.97 3.78 -4.72
CA ASP A 134 -6.93 2.83 -4.30
C ASP A 134 -5.61 3.57 -4.00
N GLN A 135 -5.19 4.49 -4.89
CA GLN A 135 -4.00 5.32 -4.65
C GLN A 135 -4.17 6.26 -3.45
N TYR A 136 -5.33 6.89 -3.28
CA TYR A 136 -5.58 7.79 -2.14
C TYR A 136 -5.46 7.07 -0.80
N GLN A 137 -5.88 5.80 -0.72
CA GLN A 137 -5.76 5.03 0.52
C GLN A 137 -4.32 4.86 0.98
N ILE A 138 -3.35 4.83 0.06
CA ILE A 138 -1.93 4.65 0.39
C ILE A 138 -1.22 6.02 0.47
N MET A 139 -1.46 6.89 -0.50
CA MET A 139 -0.71 8.13 -0.66
C MET A 139 -1.29 9.28 0.14
N ARG A 140 -2.62 9.30 0.37
CA ARG A 140 -3.37 10.42 0.97
C ARG A 140 -4.41 9.97 2.02
N PRO A 141 -4.01 9.14 3.01
CA PRO A 141 -4.94 8.70 4.05
C PRO A 141 -5.44 9.85 4.93
N ASP A 142 -4.66 10.93 5.04
CA ASP A 142 -5.02 12.21 5.69
C ASP A 142 -6.28 12.83 5.07
N MET A 143 -6.32 12.89 3.74
CA MET A 143 -7.41 13.47 2.98
C MET A 143 -8.68 12.66 3.12
N LEU A 144 -8.58 11.33 3.02
CA LEU A 144 -9.73 10.43 3.19
C LEU A 144 -10.31 10.53 4.61
N THR A 145 -9.45 10.66 5.61
CA THR A 145 -9.87 10.86 7.01
C THR A 145 -10.59 12.20 7.19
N ALA A 146 -10.08 13.29 6.59
CA ALA A 146 -10.73 14.60 6.62
C ALA A 146 -12.12 14.55 5.95
N TRP A 147 -12.22 13.90 4.80
CA TRP A 147 -13.48 13.71 4.08
C TRP A 147 -14.53 12.98 4.93
N GLN A 148 -14.12 11.93 5.65
CA GLN A 148 -15.00 11.18 6.57
C GLN A 148 -15.53 12.01 7.73
N LYS A 149 -14.79 13.04 8.16
CA LYS A 149 -15.22 14.00 9.18
C LYS A 149 -16.12 15.11 8.64
N GLY A 150 -16.34 15.15 7.32
CA GLY A 150 -17.09 16.22 6.69
C GLY A 150 -16.24 17.43 6.31
N ASP A 151 -14.91 17.34 6.38
CA ASP A 151 -13.99 18.42 6.00
C ASP A 151 -13.47 18.27 4.55
N MET A 152 -12.80 19.30 4.03
CA MET A 152 -12.11 19.32 2.73
C MET A 152 -10.72 19.92 2.93
N LEU A 153 -9.72 19.45 2.17
CA LEU A 153 -8.36 19.97 2.24
C LEU A 153 -8.09 21.02 1.16
N TYR A 154 -8.66 20.84 -0.03
CA TYR A 154 -8.36 21.65 -1.22
C TYR A 154 -9.48 22.61 -1.60
N HIS A 155 -10.70 22.36 -1.14
CA HIS A 155 -11.88 23.19 -1.37
C HIS A 155 -12.17 23.41 -2.86
N THR A 156 -11.96 22.37 -3.67
CA THR A 156 -12.20 22.41 -5.13
C THR A 156 -13.50 21.70 -5.50
N ALA A 157 -14.11 22.09 -6.61
CA ALA A 157 -15.28 21.39 -7.16
C ALA A 157 -15.01 19.89 -7.40
N THR A 158 -13.78 19.53 -7.77
CA THR A 158 -13.38 18.13 -7.94
C THR A 158 -13.38 17.36 -6.62
N GLU A 159 -12.82 17.97 -5.57
CA GLU A 159 -12.82 17.37 -4.24
C GLU A 159 -14.25 17.19 -3.71
N THR A 160 -15.15 18.14 -3.95
CA THR A 160 -16.54 18.07 -3.47
C THR A 160 -17.23 16.78 -3.91
N TRP A 161 -17.21 16.45 -5.21
CA TRP A 161 -17.88 15.24 -5.70
C TRP A 161 -17.09 13.96 -5.38
N GLN A 162 -15.76 14.02 -5.34
CA GLN A 162 -14.95 12.87 -4.94
C GLN A 162 -15.20 12.48 -3.48
N LYS A 163 -15.25 13.46 -2.58
CA LYS A 163 -15.62 13.29 -1.18
C LYS A 163 -17.02 12.72 -1.05
N ALA A 164 -18.00 13.30 -1.74
CA ALA A 164 -19.39 12.82 -1.69
C ALA A 164 -19.49 11.35 -2.13
N LEU A 165 -18.78 10.98 -3.20
CA LEU A 165 -18.71 9.60 -3.68
C LEU A 165 -18.01 8.69 -2.67
N TRP A 166 -16.90 9.12 -2.10
CA TRP A 166 -16.15 8.37 -1.08
C TRP A 166 -17.02 8.08 0.15
N LEU A 167 -17.73 9.08 0.66
CA LEU A 167 -18.64 8.93 1.80
C LEU A 167 -19.74 7.88 1.53
N GLN A 168 -20.32 7.89 0.33
CA GLN A 168 -21.32 6.89 -0.07
C GLN A 168 -20.74 5.47 -0.13
N ILE A 169 -19.50 5.32 -0.60
CA ILE A 169 -18.81 4.02 -0.60
C ILE A 169 -18.59 3.55 0.83
N THR A 170 -18.02 4.40 1.69
CA THR A 170 -17.71 4.00 3.08
C THR A 170 -18.95 3.70 3.91
N ALA A 171 -20.09 4.34 3.61
CA ALA A 171 -21.36 4.02 4.24
C ALA A 171 -21.81 2.56 3.97
N GLN A 172 -21.43 1.97 2.84
CA GLN A 172 -21.76 0.58 2.49
C GLN A 172 -20.76 -0.44 3.05
N THR A 173 -19.52 0.00 3.32
CA THR A 173 -18.38 -0.89 3.58
C THR A 173 -17.85 -0.83 5.00
N GLY A 174 -18.33 0.14 5.78
CA GLY A 174 -17.78 0.52 7.07
C GLY A 174 -16.92 1.78 6.99
N ASN A 175 -16.83 2.47 8.12
CA ASN A 175 -16.22 3.81 8.21
C ASN A 175 -14.68 3.80 8.20
N LYS A 176 -14.01 2.65 8.19
CA LYS A 176 -12.55 2.59 8.13
C LYS A 176 -12.08 2.09 6.77
N HIS A 177 -11.13 2.81 6.18
CA HIS A 177 -10.49 2.46 4.91
C HIS A 177 -9.12 1.82 5.12
N ARG A 178 -8.54 1.22 4.07
CA ARG A 178 -7.24 0.53 4.18
C ARG A 178 -6.17 1.44 4.81
N GLY A 179 -6.05 2.67 4.31
CA GLY A 179 -5.11 3.67 4.86
C GLY A 179 -5.28 3.96 6.35
N SER A 180 -6.51 4.16 6.84
CA SER A 180 -6.75 4.43 8.28
C SER A 180 -6.43 3.21 9.13
N LEU A 181 -6.74 2.01 8.63
CA LEU A 181 -6.45 0.76 9.32
C LEU A 181 -4.95 0.51 9.44
N TRP A 182 -4.19 0.85 8.40
CA TRP A 182 -2.74 0.78 8.41
C TRP A 182 -2.13 1.78 9.39
N LEU A 183 -2.64 3.02 9.42
CA LEU A 183 -2.23 4.01 10.42
C LEU A 183 -2.51 3.52 11.86
N ASP A 184 -3.64 2.87 12.10
CA ASP A 184 -3.95 2.27 13.41
C ASP A 184 -2.93 1.18 13.78
N VAL A 185 -2.52 0.34 12.82
CA VAL A 185 -1.49 -0.70 13.04
C VAL A 185 -0.13 -0.08 13.31
N ILE A 186 0.28 0.96 12.57
CA ILE A 186 1.54 1.69 12.82
C ILE A 186 1.51 2.31 14.23
N ALA A 187 0.39 2.92 14.63
CA ALA A 187 0.25 3.47 15.97
C ALA A 187 0.38 2.39 17.05
N LYS A 188 -0.21 1.20 16.82
CA LYS A 188 -0.03 0.03 17.70
C LYS A 188 1.44 -0.41 17.77
N PHE A 189 2.17 -0.42 16.65
CA PHE A 189 3.60 -0.71 16.63
C PHE A 189 4.40 0.26 17.51
N ASN A 190 4.23 1.56 17.28
CA ASN A 190 5.01 2.61 17.94
C ASN A 190 4.73 2.71 19.45
N THR A 191 3.59 2.18 19.92
CA THR A 191 3.18 2.25 21.33
C THR A 191 3.35 0.93 22.06
N ALA A 192 3.52 -0.19 21.34
CA ALA A 192 3.73 -1.48 21.95
C ALA A 192 5.11 -1.57 22.61
N LYS A 193 5.22 -2.42 23.63
CA LYS A 193 6.53 -2.74 24.22
C LYS A 193 7.38 -3.46 23.20
N GLU A 194 8.69 -3.23 23.23
CA GLU A 194 9.64 -3.97 22.41
C GLU A 194 9.43 -5.49 22.61
N GLY A 195 9.45 -6.24 21.50
CA GLY A 195 9.20 -7.69 21.53
C GLY A 195 7.74 -8.13 21.34
N THR A 196 6.76 -7.23 21.50
CA THR A 196 5.32 -7.59 21.45
C THR A 196 4.91 -8.29 20.14
N PHE A 197 5.47 -7.86 19.01
CA PHE A 197 5.14 -8.38 17.69
C PHE A 197 6.24 -9.24 17.06
N SER A 198 7.28 -9.62 17.82
CA SER A 198 8.42 -10.37 17.29
C SER A 198 8.04 -11.71 16.66
N GLN A 199 6.93 -12.33 17.09
CA GLN A 199 6.42 -13.57 16.49
C GLN A 199 5.85 -13.38 15.06
N TYR A 200 5.52 -12.15 14.67
CA TYR A 200 4.93 -11.84 13.37
C TYR A 200 5.90 -11.18 12.40
N LEU A 201 7.01 -10.65 12.92
CA LEU A 201 8.04 -9.94 12.18
C LEU A 201 9.23 -10.86 11.91
N PRO A 202 9.85 -10.77 10.72
CA PRO A 202 11.13 -11.40 10.48
C PRO A 202 12.22 -10.68 11.28
N GLU A 203 13.33 -11.38 11.54
CA GLU A 203 14.50 -10.83 12.24
C GLU A 203 15.11 -9.63 11.50
N ARG A 204 15.12 -9.66 10.17
CA ARG A 204 15.48 -8.52 9.32
C ARG A 204 14.65 -8.45 8.05
N ILE A 205 14.60 -7.24 7.49
CA ILE A 205 14.00 -6.94 6.19
C ILE A 205 14.99 -6.12 5.40
N SER A 206 15.30 -6.54 4.18
CA SER A 206 16.14 -5.79 3.24
C SER A 206 15.27 -5.13 2.17
N VAL A 207 15.22 -3.80 2.15
CA VAL A 207 14.52 -3.07 1.09
C VAL A 207 15.52 -2.74 -0.02
N PHE A 208 15.32 -3.28 -1.23
CA PHE A 208 16.31 -3.19 -2.29
C PHE A 208 15.70 -2.82 -3.64
N GLY A 209 16.35 -1.88 -4.34
CA GLY A 209 15.92 -1.48 -5.68
C GLY A 209 14.57 -0.76 -5.72
N ILE A 210 14.25 -0.03 -4.65
CA ILE A 210 13.05 0.81 -4.54
C ILE A 210 13.49 2.27 -4.58
N ASN A 211 13.13 2.99 -5.64
CA ASN A 211 13.56 4.38 -5.83
C ASN A 211 12.57 5.38 -5.22
N THR A 212 11.34 4.95 -4.95
CA THR A 212 10.27 5.77 -4.38
C THR A 212 9.41 4.91 -3.47
N MET A 213 9.04 5.42 -2.30
CA MET A 213 8.18 4.72 -1.36
C MET A 213 7.10 5.67 -0.82
N PRO A 214 5.83 5.24 -0.73
CA PRO A 214 4.79 6.01 -0.07
C PRO A 214 5.16 6.35 1.39
N PRO A 215 4.81 7.56 1.89
CA PRO A 215 5.09 7.93 3.29
C PRO A 215 4.56 6.91 4.29
N LEU A 216 3.37 6.34 4.03
CA LEU A 216 2.76 5.31 4.88
C LEU A 216 3.66 4.08 5.05
N PHE A 217 4.36 3.66 4.00
CA PHE A 217 5.26 2.49 4.06
C PHE A 217 6.55 2.82 4.81
N LEU A 218 7.06 4.05 4.68
CA LEU A 218 8.21 4.50 5.46
C LEU A 218 7.88 4.53 6.96
N SER A 219 6.69 5.01 7.33
CA SER A 219 6.23 5.00 8.72
C SER A 219 6.13 3.59 9.33
N TYR A 220 5.91 2.55 8.51
CA TYR A 220 6.00 1.15 8.97
C TYR A 220 7.42 0.66 9.22
N LEU A 221 8.43 1.24 8.54
CA LEU A 221 9.82 0.81 8.64
C LEU A 221 10.59 1.59 9.71
N GLU A 222 10.19 2.84 10.00
CA GLU A 222 10.77 3.69 11.03
C GLU A 222 10.27 3.37 12.44
N GLY A 223 9.03 2.85 12.55
CA GLY A 223 8.38 2.45 13.80
C GLY A 223 8.95 1.18 14.42
#